data_AF-A0A7V9DTX8-F1
#
_entry.id   AF-A0A7V9DTX8-F1
#
_cell.length_a   1.000
_cell.length_b   1.000
_cell.length_c   1.000
_cell.angle_alpha   90.00
_cell.angle_beta   90.00
_cell.angle_gamma   90.00
#
_symmetry.space_group_name_H-M   'P 1'
#
loop_
_entity.id
_entity.type
_entity.pdbx_description
1 polymer ?
#
loop_
_entity_poly.entity_id
_entity_poly.type
_entity_poly.pdbx_seq_one_letter_code
_entity_poly.pdbx_strand_id
1 'polypeptide(L)'
;MDYRPMLRAHVERGADVTIGVRAVNAYETHRYGMITADPDGRVTRFEEKPKRTRSTLASMGIYVFSRDLLISWLRDGGRDQRDFGHEVIPSLLHNGKKLFAYNVLSYWADVGTLQAYWEANMALLAETPALDLHDGEWVIHTRSEERPPVLLGPEAQADGNLLSDGCRVNGRVMRSVLSPGVVVAAGAVVRDSVILTDTVIEPGAVVDRAIVDKEVTIREGARVGDGEDNTPNQEMPNRLNTGLTVVGKGADIPSGTIIGRNCVIHPFTRVRTLEGKVLASGTTVK
;
A
#
# COMPACT_ATOMS: atom_id res chain seq x y z
N MET A 1 3.76 -14.94 -5.93
CA MET A 1 4.73 -14.83 -7.04
C MET A 1 5.75 -15.94 -6.91
N ASP A 2 5.84 -16.81 -7.91
CA ASP A 2 6.81 -17.90 -7.93
C ASP A 2 8.15 -17.45 -8.57
N TYR A 3 9.25 -17.54 -7.82
CA TYR A 3 10.58 -17.17 -8.32
C TYR A 3 11.27 -18.28 -9.13
N ARG A 4 10.78 -19.52 -9.09
CA ARG A 4 11.41 -20.67 -9.78
C ARG A 4 11.52 -20.47 -11.31
N PRO A 5 10.51 -19.95 -12.03
CA PRO A 5 10.63 -19.61 -13.44
C PRO A 5 11.74 -18.58 -13.73
N MET A 6 11.84 -17.54 -12.89
CA MET A 6 12.88 -16.51 -13.03
C MET A 6 14.29 -17.08 -12.78
N LEU A 7 14.43 -17.95 -11.77
CA LEU A 7 15.68 -18.68 -11.49
C LEU A 7 16.08 -19.61 -12.65
N ARG A 8 15.13 -20.34 -13.25
CA ARG A 8 15.39 -21.18 -14.43
C ARG A 8 15.87 -20.34 -15.61
N ALA A 9 15.17 -19.26 -15.92
CA ALA A 9 15.57 -18.34 -16.99
C ALA A 9 16.96 -17.73 -16.76
N HIS A 10 17.31 -17.41 -15.51
CA HIS A 10 18.65 -16.93 -15.14
C HIS A 10 19.74 -17.95 -15.50
N VAL A 11 19.54 -19.22 -15.13
CA VAL A 11 20.48 -20.31 -15.40
C VAL A 11 20.56 -20.61 -16.91
N GLU A 12 19.43 -20.76 -17.58
CA GLU A 12 19.35 -21.08 -19.03
C GLU A 12 20.06 -20.03 -19.90
N ARG A 13 20.00 -18.75 -19.50
CA ARG A 13 20.63 -17.63 -20.21
C ARG A 13 22.11 -17.46 -19.85
N GLY A 14 22.62 -18.19 -18.87
CA GLY A 14 23.95 -17.96 -18.30
C GLY A 14 24.11 -16.51 -17.85
N ALA A 15 23.06 -15.95 -17.25
CA ALA A 15 23.02 -14.56 -16.84
C ALA A 15 23.92 -14.32 -15.62
N ASP A 16 24.54 -13.14 -15.59
CA ASP A 16 25.23 -12.64 -14.40
C ASP A 16 24.22 -12.09 -13.39
N VAL A 17 23.21 -11.38 -13.90
CA VAL A 17 22.07 -10.87 -13.13
C VAL A 17 20.81 -10.99 -13.96
N THR A 18 19.70 -11.41 -13.34
CA THR A 18 18.37 -11.32 -13.93
C THR A 18 17.51 -10.38 -13.09
N ILE A 19 16.87 -9.42 -13.73
CA ILE A 19 16.06 -8.39 -13.10
C ILE A 19 14.59 -8.67 -13.38
N GLY A 20 13.78 -8.79 -12.33
CA GLY A 20 12.33 -8.91 -12.44
C GLY A 20 11.74 -7.58 -12.87
N VAL A 21 11.04 -7.57 -14.01
CA VAL A 21 10.45 -6.36 -14.58
C VAL A 21 8.96 -6.52 -14.82
N ARG A 22 8.27 -5.38 -14.81
CA ARG A 22 6.86 -5.28 -15.22
C ARG A 22 6.63 -4.02 -16.03
N ALA A 23 5.70 -4.09 -16.98
CA ALA A 23 5.23 -2.91 -17.69
C ALA A 23 4.42 -2.03 -16.72
N VAL A 24 4.74 -0.75 -16.67
CA VAL A 24 4.02 0.27 -15.88
C VAL A 24 3.47 1.36 -16.78
N ASN A 25 2.55 2.15 -16.25
CA ASN A 25 2.00 3.31 -16.96
C ASN A 25 3.12 4.33 -17.23
N ALA A 26 3.14 4.91 -18.43
CA ALA A 26 4.09 5.95 -18.83
C ALA A 26 4.09 7.18 -17.90
N TYR A 27 2.99 7.46 -17.20
CA TYR A 27 2.91 8.57 -16.23
C TYR A 27 3.57 8.24 -14.88
N GLU A 28 3.86 6.98 -14.60
CA GLU A 28 4.41 6.52 -13.32
C GLU A 28 5.91 6.18 -13.38
N THR A 29 6.52 6.22 -14.56
CA THR A 29 7.92 5.78 -14.78
C THR A 29 8.94 6.50 -13.89
N HIS A 30 8.64 7.73 -13.48
CA HIS A 30 9.50 8.54 -12.60
C HIS A 30 9.62 7.98 -11.17
N ARG A 31 8.81 6.98 -10.81
CA ARG A 31 8.83 6.31 -9.51
C ARG A 31 9.77 5.11 -9.47
N TYR A 32 10.20 4.59 -10.63
CA TYR A 32 10.85 3.29 -10.75
C TYR A 32 12.21 3.36 -11.44
N GLY A 33 13.02 2.31 -11.26
CA GLY A 33 14.17 2.04 -12.10
C GLY A 33 13.73 1.48 -13.45
N MET A 34 13.95 2.23 -14.52
CA MET A 34 13.45 1.92 -15.86
C MET A 34 14.51 1.17 -16.68
N ILE A 35 14.09 0.11 -17.36
CA ILE A 35 14.98 -0.80 -18.08
C ILE A 35 14.69 -0.73 -19.57
N THR A 36 15.75 -0.62 -20.37
CA THR A 36 15.67 -0.92 -21.81
C THR A 36 16.37 -2.24 -22.04
N ALA A 37 15.70 -3.16 -22.73
CA ALA A 37 16.24 -4.44 -23.14
C ALA A 37 16.20 -4.58 -24.66
N ASP A 38 17.13 -5.36 -25.21
CA ASP A 38 17.10 -5.76 -26.63
C ASP A 38 16.06 -6.87 -26.88
N PRO A 39 15.84 -7.32 -28.14
CA PRO A 39 14.86 -8.37 -28.44
C PRO A 39 15.13 -9.71 -27.74
N ASP A 40 16.39 -10.01 -27.42
CA ASP A 40 16.76 -11.21 -26.67
C ASP A 40 16.53 -11.02 -25.16
N GLY A 41 16.10 -9.84 -24.71
CA GLY A 41 15.85 -9.51 -23.30
C GLY A 41 17.11 -9.14 -22.52
N ARG A 42 18.25 -8.95 -23.19
CA ARG A 42 19.47 -8.45 -22.53
C ARG A 42 19.29 -6.98 -22.23
N VAL A 43 19.58 -6.59 -20.98
CA VAL A 43 19.50 -5.20 -20.54
C VAL A 43 20.59 -4.39 -21.23
N THR A 44 20.21 -3.30 -21.89
CA THR A 44 21.11 -2.37 -22.58
C THR A 44 21.19 -1.02 -21.88
N ARG A 45 20.19 -0.67 -21.07
CA ARG A 45 20.16 0.56 -20.28
C ARG A 45 19.36 0.36 -18.99
N PHE A 46 19.82 0.98 -17.92
CA PHE A 46 19.10 1.15 -16.66
C PHE A 46 19.09 2.63 -16.30
N GLU A 47 17.91 3.18 -16.02
CA GLU A 47 17.71 4.59 -15.64
C GLU A 47 16.94 4.63 -14.32
N GLU A 48 17.56 5.04 -13.22
CA GLU A 48 16.88 5.11 -11.93
C GLU A 48 16.02 6.37 -11.83
N LYS A 49 14.70 6.20 -11.61
CA LYS A 49 13.71 7.27 -11.41
C LYS A 49 13.85 8.43 -12.42
N PRO A 50 13.85 8.14 -13.73
CA PRO A 50 14.09 9.17 -14.73
C PRO A 50 12.89 10.12 -14.79
N LYS A 51 13.15 11.41 -14.98
CA LYS A 51 12.07 12.40 -15.22
C LYS A 51 11.23 12.03 -16.45
N ARG A 52 11.86 11.45 -17.47
CA ARG A 52 11.24 10.95 -18.71
C ARG A 52 12.03 9.77 -19.23
N THR A 53 11.35 8.74 -19.71
CA THR A 53 11.94 7.64 -20.47
C THR A 53 10.96 7.19 -21.56
N ARG A 54 11.47 6.47 -22.57
CA ARG A 54 10.62 5.81 -23.58
C ARG A 54 10.30 4.37 -23.22
N SER A 55 10.99 3.79 -22.23
CA SER A 55 10.71 2.45 -21.75
C SER A 55 9.49 2.45 -20.84
N THR A 56 8.72 1.36 -20.88
CA THR A 56 7.64 1.08 -19.93
C THR A 56 8.02 -0.05 -18.97
N LEU A 57 9.19 -0.68 -19.11
CA LEU A 57 9.63 -1.77 -18.23
C LEU A 57 10.26 -1.19 -16.96
N ALA A 58 9.55 -1.32 -15.85
CA ALA A 58 10.04 -0.96 -14.53
C ALA A 58 10.68 -2.18 -13.84
N SER A 59 11.82 -1.97 -13.20
CA SER A 59 12.41 -2.87 -12.22
C SER A 59 11.49 -2.97 -11.01
N MET A 60 11.20 -4.21 -10.61
CA MET A 60 10.39 -4.50 -9.43
C MET A 60 11.22 -4.53 -8.13
N GLY A 61 12.54 -4.28 -8.23
CA GLY A 61 13.46 -4.45 -7.10
C GLY A 61 13.78 -5.91 -6.76
N ILE A 62 13.51 -6.84 -7.68
CA ILE A 62 13.79 -8.27 -7.52
C ILE A 62 14.95 -8.65 -8.45
N TYR A 63 16.02 -9.17 -7.87
CA TYR A 63 17.26 -9.48 -8.58
C TYR A 63 17.70 -10.91 -8.28
N VAL A 64 18.06 -11.66 -9.32
CA VAL A 64 18.76 -12.95 -9.20
C VAL A 64 20.19 -12.72 -9.64
N PHE A 65 21.14 -13.01 -8.76
CA PHE A 65 22.57 -12.90 -9.03
C PHE A 65 23.20 -14.28 -9.17
N SER A 66 24.19 -14.39 -10.06
CA SER A 66 25.12 -15.50 -9.97
C SER A 66 25.93 -15.35 -8.67
N ARG A 67 26.08 -16.46 -7.94
CA ARG A 67 26.71 -16.47 -6.61
C ARG A 67 28.13 -15.89 -6.65
N ASP A 68 28.94 -16.33 -7.61
CA ASP A 68 30.33 -15.94 -7.70
C ASP A 68 30.48 -14.45 -8.03
N LEU A 69 29.60 -13.91 -8.88
CA LEU A 69 29.54 -12.47 -9.13
C LEU A 69 29.18 -11.70 -7.87
N LEU A 70 28.12 -12.08 -7.16
CA LEU A 70 27.68 -11.37 -5.96
C LEU A 70 28.79 -11.35 -4.89
N ILE A 71 29.47 -12.47 -4.68
CA ILE A 71 30.58 -12.57 -3.72
C ILE A 71 31.76 -11.69 -4.16
N SER A 72 32.16 -11.76 -5.44
CA SER A 72 33.27 -10.93 -5.95
C SER A 72 32.94 -9.45 -5.85
N TRP A 73 31.71 -9.05 -6.19
CA TRP A 73 31.24 -7.67 -6.11
C TRP A 73 31.27 -7.16 -4.66
N LEU A 74 30.73 -7.91 -3.69
CA LEU A 74 30.75 -7.52 -2.27
C LEU A 74 32.18 -7.38 -1.70
N ARG A 75 33.15 -8.13 -2.22
CA ARG A 75 34.53 -8.10 -1.74
C ARG A 75 35.34 -6.95 -2.33
N ASP A 76 35.23 -6.76 -3.65
CA ASP A 76 36.24 -6.04 -4.42
C ASP A 76 35.73 -4.76 -5.10
N GLY A 77 34.43 -4.67 -5.41
CA GLY A 77 33.86 -3.58 -6.23
C GLY A 77 32.65 -2.85 -5.67
N GLY A 78 31.99 -3.42 -4.65
CA GLY A 78 30.69 -2.96 -4.15
C GLY A 78 30.72 -2.29 -2.78
N ARG A 79 31.88 -2.19 -2.12
CA ARG A 79 31.96 -1.73 -0.71
C ARG A 79 31.42 -0.31 -0.49
N ASP A 80 31.58 0.56 -1.49
CA ASP A 80 31.12 1.94 -1.42
C ASP A 80 29.77 2.17 -2.12
N GLN A 81 29.22 1.14 -2.76
CA GLN A 81 27.92 1.18 -3.41
C GLN A 81 26.83 0.76 -2.41
N ARG A 82 25.88 1.65 -2.19
CA ARG A 82 24.80 1.53 -1.20
C ARG A 82 23.43 1.37 -1.84
N ASP A 83 23.27 1.70 -3.12
CA ASP A 83 21.98 1.65 -3.81
C ASP A 83 22.01 0.78 -5.08
N PHE A 84 21.11 -0.21 -5.14
CA PHE A 84 21.06 -1.14 -6.27
C PHE A 84 20.71 -0.45 -7.60
N GLY A 85 19.78 0.50 -7.59
CA GLY A 85 19.30 1.16 -8.81
C GLY A 85 20.27 2.23 -9.33
N HIS A 86 20.82 3.05 -8.44
CA HIS A 86 21.71 4.16 -8.82
C HIS A 86 23.15 3.70 -9.06
N GLU A 87 23.62 2.66 -8.37
CA GLU A 87 25.05 2.33 -8.34
C GLU A 87 25.31 0.91 -8.83
N VAL A 88 24.70 -0.10 -8.21
CA VAL A 88 25.06 -1.51 -8.46
C VAL A 88 24.72 -1.95 -9.88
N ILE A 89 23.45 -1.83 -10.29
CA ILE A 89 23.01 -2.29 -11.61
C ILE A 89 23.69 -1.49 -12.74
N PRO A 90 23.77 -0.14 -12.68
CA PRO A 90 24.53 0.63 -13.66
C PRO A 90 26.01 0.24 -13.73
N SER A 91 26.67 0.01 -12.59
CA SER A 91 28.08 -0.40 -12.54
C SER A 91 28.32 -1.78 -13.18
N LEU A 92 27.47 -2.76 -12.87
CA LEU A 92 27.57 -4.09 -13.47
C LEU A 92 27.33 -4.06 -14.98
N LEU A 93 26.37 -3.24 -15.43
CA LEU A 93 26.12 -3.03 -16.86
C LEU A 93 27.34 -2.39 -17.56
N HIS A 94 27.93 -1.35 -16.95
CA HIS A 94 29.14 -0.70 -17.46
C HIS A 94 30.33 -1.66 -17.55
N ASN A 95 30.47 -2.54 -16.55
CA ASN A 95 31.53 -3.57 -16.49
C ASN A 95 31.25 -4.80 -17.38
N GLY A 96 30.28 -4.70 -18.30
CA GLY A 96 30.01 -5.72 -19.32
C GLY A 96 29.35 -7.01 -18.82
N LYS A 97 28.78 -7.01 -17.60
CA LYS A 97 28.07 -8.17 -17.06
C LYS A 97 26.79 -8.45 -17.85
N LYS A 98 26.42 -9.73 -17.93
CA LYS A 98 25.25 -10.23 -18.66
C LYS A 98 23.97 -10.03 -17.84
N LEU A 99 23.38 -8.86 -17.94
CA LEU A 99 22.11 -8.53 -17.30
C LEU A 99 20.93 -8.88 -18.22
N PHE A 100 19.91 -9.54 -17.71
CA PHE A 100 18.69 -9.89 -18.45
C PHE A 100 17.42 -9.43 -17.72
N ALA A 101 16.46 -8.91 -18.48
CA ALA A 101 15.14 -8.60 -17.97
C ALA A 101 14.25 -9.85 -18.00
N TYR A 102 13.51 -10.10 -16.92
CA TYR A 102 12.53 -11.18 -16.81
C TYR A 102 11.15 -10.59 -16.54
N ASN A 103 10.23 -10.73 -17.50
CA ASN A 103 8.87 -10.22 -17.37
C ASN A 103 8.09 -11.04 -16.35
N VAL A 104 7.73 -10.43 -15.23
CA VAL A 104 6.89 -11.04 -14.21
C VAL A 104 5.43 -10.78 -14.54
N LEU A 105 4.67 -11.86 -14.75
CA LEU A 105 3.26 -11.80 -15.17
C LEU A 105 2.27 -11.79 -14.00
N SER A 106 2.70 -12.19 -12.79
CA SER A 106 1.84 -12.21 -11.61
C SER A 106 1.52 -10.80 -11.11
N TYR A 107 0.47 -10.69 -10.29
CA TYR A 107 0.14 -9.44 -9.61
C TYR A 107 1.33 -8.86 -8.84
N TRP A 108 1.43 -7.54 -8.89
CA TRP A 108 2.40 -6.72 -8.18
C TRP A 108 1.79 -5.32 -7.99
N ALA A 109 2.01 -4.74 -6.82
CA ALA A 109 1.62 -3.37 -6.53
C ALA A 109 2.74 -2.71 -5.73
N ASP A 110 3.18 -1.53 -6.17
CA ASP A 110 4.08 -0.66 -5.40
C ASP A 110 3.24 0.22 -4.46
N VAL A 111 3.21 -0.21 -3.19
CA VAL A 111 2.41 0.39 -2.13
C VAL A 111 3.15 1.56 -1.45
N GLY A 112 3.90 2.34 -2.22
CA GLY A 112 4.75 3.45 -1.74
C GLY A 112 4.01 4.77 -1.45
N THR A 113 2.71 4.87 -1.75
CA THR A 113 1.88 6.06 -1.49
C THR A 113 0.62 5.69 -0.72
N LEU A 114 0.03 6.66 -0.01
CA LEU A 114 -1.23 6.45 0.73
C LEU A 114 -2.37 6.03 -0.20
N GLN A 115 -2.44 6.64 -1.38
CA GLN A 115 -3.42 6.27 -2.40
C GLN A 115 -3.23 4.83 -2.87
N ALA A 116 -2.00 4.43 -3.22
CA ALA A 116 -1.71 3.06 -3.66
C ALA A 116 -1.97 2.04 -2.54
N TYR A 117 -1.72 2.40 -1.28
CA TYR A 117 -2.07 1.58 -0.11
C TYR A 117 -3.56 1.34 0.01
N TRP A 118 -4.36 2.40 -0.06
CA TRP A 118 -5.81 2.28 -0.04
C TRP A 118 -6.31 1.46 -1.23
N GLU A 119 -5.88 1.78 -2.46
CA GLU A 119 -6.29 1.08 -3.68
C GLU A 119 -5.95 -0.41 -3.65
N ALA A 120 -4.76 -0.78 -3.17
CA ALA A 120 -4.35 -2.18 -3.08
C ALA A 120 -5.22 -2.97 -2.10
N ASN A 121 -5.63 -2.37 -0.98
CA ASN A 121 -6.57 -2.99 -0.03
C ASN A 121 -7.97 -3.08 -0.64
N MET A 122 -8.45 -1.99 -1.25
CA MET A 122 -9.80 -1.96 -1.84
C MET A 122 -9.94 -2.91 -3.02
N ALA A 123 -8.88 -3.14 -3.79
CA ALA A 123 -8.84 -4.09 -4.89
C ALA A 123 -9.14 -5.54 -4.46
N LEU A 124 -8.95 -5.88 -3.18
CA LEU A 124 -9.29 -7.19 -2.63
C LEU A 124 -10.81 -7.42 -2.55
N LEU A 125 -11.62 -6.35 -2.63
CA LEU A 125 -13.08 -6.42 -2.54
C LEU A 125 -13.74 -6.64 -3.91
N ALA A 126 -12.96 -6.68 -4.99
CA ALA A 126 -13.48 -7.01 -6.32
C ALA A 126 -13.98 -8.45 -6.34
N GLU A 127 -14.97 -8.74 -7.19
CA GLU A 127 -15.50 -10.10 -7.38
C GLU A 127 -14.39 -11.10 -7.77
N THR A 128 -13.45 -10.64 -8.61
CA THR A 128 -12.24 -11.39 -8.97
C THR A 128 -11.00 -10.52 -8.68
N PRO A 129 -10.45 -10.55 -7.45
CA PRO A 129 -9.32 -9.72 -7.09
C PRO A 129 -8.05 -10.22 -7.80
N ALA A 130 -7.18 -9.28 -8.20
CA ALA A 130 -5.93 -9.63 -8.87
C ALA A 130 -4.92 -10.35 -7.94
N LEU A 131 -5.07 -10.14 -6.63
CA LEU A 131 -4.44 -10.94 -5.58
C LEU A 131 -5.52 -11.79 -4.90
N ASP A 132 -5.50 -13.09 -5.16
CA ASP A 132 -6.43 -14.03 -4.52
C ASP A 132 -5.87 -14.48 -3.17
N LEU A 133 -6.54 -14.09 -2.08
CA LEU A 133 -6.19 -14.51 -0.72
C LEU A 133 -6.71 -15.91 -0.38
N HIS A 134 -7.55 -16.49 -1.23
CA HIS A 134 -8.13 -17.83 -1.06
C HIS A 134 -7.37 -18.90 -1.86
N ASP A 135 -6.27 -18.54 -2.54
CA ASP A 135 -5.42 -19.48 -3.25
C ASP A 135 -4.69 -20.43 -2.27
N GLY A 136 -5.21 -21.66 -2.15
CA GLY A 136 -4.64 -22.71 -1.31
C GLY A 136 -3.30 -23.25 -1.79
N GLU A 137 -2.93 -23.03 -3.06
CA GLU A 137 -1.64 -23.44 -3.61
C GLU A 137 -0.53 -22.39 -3.34
N TRP A 138 -0.92 -21.15 -2.99
CA TRP A 138 0.01 -20.06 -2.71
C TRP A 138 -0.33 -19.28 -1.43
N VAL A 139 -0.27 -19.98 -0.29
CA VAL A 139 -0.60 -19.41 1.03
C VAL A 139 0.34 -18.27 1.44
N ILE A 140 -0.25 -17.13 1.81
CA ILE A 140 0.47 -16.01 2.44
C ILE A 140 0.54 -16.25 3.95
N HIS A 141 1.72 -16.60 4.44
CA HIS A 141 1.94 -16.77 5.88
C HIS A 141 2.09 -15.44 6.60
N THR A 142 1.41 -15.30 7.74
CA THR A 142 1.53 -14.16 8.65
C THR A 142 1.35 -14.64 10.11
N ARG A 143 1.68 -13.78 11.07
CA ARG A 143 1.34 -14.03 12.47
C ARG A 143 -0.17 -13.81 12.66
N SER A 144 -0.91 -14.90 12.83
CA SER A 144 -2.32 -14.82 13.22
C SER A 144 -2.43 -14.60 14.74
N GLU A 145 -3.37 -13.77 15.16
CA GLU A 145 -3.77 -13.65 16.57
C GLU A 145 -5.06 -14.45 16.74
N GLU A 146 -5.06 -15.43 17.64
CA GLU A 146 -6.29 -16.16 17.95
C GLU A 146 -7.31 -15.19 18.55
N ARG A 147 -8.34 -14.87 17.78
CA ARG A 147 -9.43 -13.98 18.15
C ARG A 147 -10.77 -14.67 17.88
N PRO A 148 -11.85 -14.29 18.60
CA PRO A 148 -13.17 -14.84 18.35
C PRO A 148 -13.61 -14.59 16.89
N PRO A 149 -14.56 -15.38 16.36
CA PRO A 149 -15.16 -15.12 15.05
C PRO A 149 -15.79 -13.72 14.97
N VAL A 150 -15.99 -13.23 13.75
CA VAL A 150 -16.73 -11.99 13.48
C VAL A 150 -18.13 -12.06 14.10
N LEU A 151 -18.49 -11.05 14.90
CA LEU A 151 -19.82 -10.90 15.47
C LEU A 151 -20.60 -9.83 14.71
N LEU A 152 -21.63 -10.25 13.96
CA LEU A 152 -22.62 -9.37 13.37
C LEU A 152 -23.84 -9.30 14.29
N GLY A 153 -24.17 -8.10 14.76
CA GLY A 153 -25.35 -7.87 15.58
C GLY A 153 -26.64 -7.71 14.76
N PRO A 154 -27.79 -7.54 15.44
CA PRO A 154 -29.11 -7.55 14.79
C PRO A 154 -29.34 -6.39 13.82
N GLU A 155 -28.65 -5.26 14.00
CA GLU A 155 -28.75 -4.07 13.15
C GLU A 155 -27.64 -3.99 12.08
N ALA A 156 -26.73 -4.96 12.07
CA ALA A 156 -25.55 -4.94 11.23
C ALA A 156 -25.90 -5.00 9.74
N GLN A 157 -25.28 -4.13 8.95
CA GLN A 157 -25.34 -4.19 7.48
C GLN A 157 -23.91 -4.26 6.93
N ALA A 158 -23.58 -5.34 6.23
CA ALA A 158 -22.26 -5.56 5.64
C ALA A 158 -22.42 -5.86 4.14
N ASP A 159 -21.85 -5.02 3.28
CA ASP A 159 -21.89 -5.16 1.82
C ASP A 159 -20.50 -4.97 1.18
N GLY A 160 -20.00 -6.02 0.51
CA GLY A 160 -18.73 -6.00 -0.22
C GLY A 160 -17.51 -5.70 0.64
N ASN A 161 -17.33 -6.39 1.78
CA ASN A 161 -16.27 -6.10 2.76
C ASN A 161 -15.35 -7.30 3.00
N LEU A 162 -14.17 -7.02 3.57
CA LEU A 162 -13.36 -8.02 4.27
C LEU A 162 -13.34 -7.68 5.77
N LEU A 163 -13.84 -8.61 6.60
CA LEU A 163 -13.93 -8.46 8.06
C LEU A 163 -13.04 -9.52 8.71
N SER A 164 -12.06 -9.08 9.51
CA SER A 164 -11.13 -9.97 10.20
C SER A 164 -11.66 -10.43 11.56
N ASP A 165 -11.07 -11.49 12.11
CA ASP A 165 -11.44 -12.03 13.42
C ASP A 165 -11.41 -10.97 14.54
N GLY A 166 -12.31 -11.13 15.51
CA GLY A 166 -12.54 -10.19 16.60
C GLY A 166 -13.37 -8.95 16.21
N CYS A 167 -13.71 -8.76 14.94
CA CYS A 167 -14.60 -7.67 14.54
C CYS A 167 -15.99 -7.80 15.19
N ARG A 168 -16.54 -6.69 15.65
CA ARG A 168 -17.91 -6.59 16.19
C ARG A 168 -18.66 -5.48 15.47
N VAL A 169 -19.66 -5.83 14.67
CA VAL A 169 -20.39 -4.87 13.83
C VAL A 169 -21.86 -4.85 14.22
N ASN A 170 -22.36 -3.68 14.63
CA ASN A 170 -23.78 -3.37 14.82
C ASN A 170 -24.25 -2.24 13.88
N GLY A 171 -23.33 -1.52 13.23
CA GLY A 171 -23.63 -0.46 12.26
C GLY A 171 -23.59 -0.93 10.81
N ARG A 172 -23.35 0.01 9.90
CA ARG A 172 -23.25 -0.24 8.45
C ARG A 172 -21.80 -0.16 7.98
N VAL A 173 -21.35 -1.18 7.27
CA VAL A 173 -20.02 -1.27 6.66
C VAL A 173 -20.17 -1.61 5.18
N MET A 174 -19.59 -0.80 4.31
CA MET A 174 -19.72 -0.95 2.85
C MET A 174 -18.38 -0.78 2.16
N ARG A 175 -18.01 -1.66 1.24
CA ARG A 175 -16.74 -1.57 0.49
C ARG A 175 -15.57 -1.19 1.38
N SER A 176 -15.34 -1.93 2.46
CA SER A 176 -14.30 -1.61 3.45
C SER A 176 -13.52 -2.85 3.90
N VAL A 177 -12.28 -2.62 4.34
CA VAL A 177 -11.42 -3.65 4.92
C VAL A 177 -11.25 -3.36 6.40
N LEU A 178 -11.73 -4.26 7.26
CA LEU A 178 -11.65 -4.13 8.72
C LEU A 178 -10.65 -5.16 9.26
N SER A 179 -9.61 -4.64 9.87
CA SER A 179 -8.57 -5.42 10.55
C SER A 179 -9.08 -6.04 11.85
N PRO A 180 -8.31 -6.94 12.48
CA PRO A 180 -8.77 -7.66 13.67
C PRO A 180 -9.22 -6.74 14.82
N GLY A 181 -10.28 -7.14 15.52
CA GLY A 181 -10.77 -6.44 16.71
C GLY A 181 -11.51 -5.10 16.48
N VAL A 182 -11.75 -4.70 15.23
CA VAL A 182 -12.48 -3.46 14.94
C VAL A 182 -13.93 -3.53 15.44
N VAL A 183 -14.37 -2.46 16.11
CA VAL A 183 -15.75 -2.34 16.61
C VAL A 183 -16.48 -1.24 15.86
N VAL A 184 -17.63 -1.56 15.27
CA VAL A 184 -18.54 -0.61 14.61
C VAL A 184 -19.87 -0.63 15.36
N ALA A 185 -20.14 0.42 16.12
CA ALA A 185 -21.34 0.52 16.95
C ALA A 185 -22.62 0.77 16.14
N ALA A 186 -23.79 0.64 16.79
CA ALA A 186 -25.09 0.88 16.18
C ALA A 186 -25.18 2.30 15.60
N GLY A 187 -25.80 2.44 14.43
CA GLY A 187 -25.92 3.70 13.71
C GLY A 187 -24.62 4.26 13.10
N ALA A 188 -23.45 3.68 13.40
CA ALA A 188 -22.21 4.08 12.76
C ALA A 188 -22.16 3.61 11.30
N VAL A 189 -21.47 4.37 10.45
CA VAL A 189 -21.32 4.09 9.01
C VAL A 189 -19.84 4.11 8.64
N VAL A 190 -19.36 3.04 8.03
CA VAL A 190 -18.01 2.93 7.47
C VAL A 190 -18.16 2.62 5.99
N ARG A 191 -17.56 3.43 5.12
CA ARG A 191 -17.57 3.17 3.69
C ARG A 191 -16.25 3.52 3.01
N ASP A 192 -15.91 2.75 1.99
CA ASP A 192 -14.73 2.98 1.15
C ASP A 192 -13.43 3.15 1.96
N SER A 193 -13.28 2.42 3.07
CA SER A 193 -12.26 2.70 4.08
C SER A 193 -11.45 1.47 4.48
N VAL A 194 -10.22 1.71 4.91
CA VAL A 194 -9.34 0.73 5.53
C VAL A 194 -9.21 1.06 7.01
N ILE A 195 -9.75 0.19 7.87
CA ILE A 195 -9.77 0.38 9.32
C ILE A 195 -8.83 -0.64 9.96
N LEU A 196 -7.79 -0.16 10.64
CA LEU A 196 -6.76 -0.98 11.26
C LEU A 196 -7.12 -1.43 12.68
N THR A 197 -6.31 -2.35 13.19
CA THR A 197 -6.55 -3.20 14.36
C THR A 197 -7.02 -2.43 15.59
N ASP A 198 -8.00 -3.01 16.30
CA ASP A 198 -8.51 -2.51 17.59
C ASP A 198 -9.02 -1.06 17.57
N THR A 199 -9.47 -0.59 16.40
CA THR A 199 -10.14 0.71 16.25
C THR A 199 -11.62 0.61 16.60
N VAL A 200 -12.13 1.61 17.32
CA VAL A 200 -13.52 1.71 17.77
C VAL A 200 -14.21 2.87 17.09
N ILE A 201 -15.36 2.59 16.48
CA ILE A 201 -16.22 3.56 15.80
C ILE A 201 -17.54 3.58 16.58
N GLU A 202 -17.71 4.62 17.39
CA GLU A 202 -18.83 4.79 18.33
C GLU A 202 -20.15 5.15 17.63
N PRO A 203 -21.30 5.12 18.35
CA PRO A 203 -22.61 5.28 17.73
C PRO A 203 -22.76 6.53 16.86
N GLY A 204 -23.45 6.39 15.72
CA GLY A 204 -23.72 7.49 14.80
C GLY A 204 -22.50 8.12 14.11
N ALA A 205 -21.28 7.64 14.38
CA ALA A 205 -20.08 8.14 13.73
C ALA A 205 -20.02 7.70 12.25
N VAL A 206 -19.40 8.52 11.41
CA VAL A 206 -19.26 8.27 9.96
C VAL A 206 -17.78 8.30 9.58
N VAL A 207 -17.35 7.26 8.87
CA VAL A 207 -16.02 7.16 8.27
C VAL A 207 -16.18 6.90 6.79
N ASP A 208 -15.68 7.83 5.98
CA ASP A 208 -15.80 7.80 4.53
C ASP A 208 -14.43 8.00 3.89
N ARG A 209 -14.06 7.11 2.97
CA ARG A 209 -12.83 7.20 2.19
C ARG A 209 -11.60 7.53 3.05
N ALA A 210 -11.35 6.70 4.06
CA ALA A 210 -10.28 6.94 5.03
C ALA A 210 -9.37 5.73 5.25
N ILE A 211 -8.13 6.01 5.68
CA ILE A 211 -7.26 5.05 6.34
C ILE A 211 -7.22 5.42 7.82
N VAL A 212 -7.75 4.55 8.67
CA VAL A 212 -7.75 4.74 10.12
C VAL A 212 -6.79 3.74 10.73
N ASP A 213 -5.70 4.22 11.33
CA ASP A 213 -4.67 3.38 11.92
C ASP A 213 -5.15 2.73 13.22
N LYS A 214 -4.28 1.93 13.84
CA LYS A 214 -4.60 1.04 14.96
C LYS A 214 -5.02 1.82 16.20
N GLU A 215 -5.84 1.20 17.04
CA GLU A 215 -6.18 1.70 18.37
C GLU A 215 -6.82 3.10 18.34
N VAL A 216 -7.43 3.50 17.23
CA VAL A 216 -8.11 4.80 17.10
C VAL A 216 -9.50 4.70 17.71
N THR A 217 -9.95 5.77 18.38
CA THR A 217 -11.35 5.92 18.79
C THR A 217 -11.98 7.06 18.01
N ILE A 218 -13.03 6.76 17.25
CA ILE A 218 -13.88 7.74 16.58
C ILE A 218 -15.16 7.83 17.38
N ARG A 219 -15.31 8.92 18.14
CA ARG A 219 -16.38 9.05 19.12
C ARG A 219 -17.74 9.35 18.52
N GLU A 220 -18.76 9.24 19.36
CA GLU A 220 -20.17 9.38 18.99
C GLU A 220 -20.44 10.56 18.04
N GLY A 221 -21.07 10.28 16.91
CA GLY A 221 -21.47 11.29 15.92
C GLY A 221 -20.34 12.00 15.18
N ALA A 222 -19.08 11.64 15.41
CA ALA A 222 -17.95 12.23 14.70
C ALA A 222 -17.94 11.80 13.21
N ARG A 223 -17.39 12.64 12.34
CA ARG A 223 -17.35 12.41 10.89
C ARG A 223 -15.92 12.54 10.38
N VAL A 224 -15.43 11.52 9.68
CA VAL A 224 -14.09 11.47 9.10
C VAL A 224 -14.19 11.27 7.60
N GLY A 225 -13.56 12.16 6.83
CA GLY A 225 -13.66 12.19 5.37
C GLY A 225 -14.96 12.83 4.86
N ASP A 226 -15.52 13.77 5.64
CA ASP A 226 -16.80 14.41 5.35
C ASP A 226 -16.74 15.36 4.14
N GLY A 227 -17.87 15.49 3.44
CA GLY A 227 -18.03 16.36 2.28
C GLY A 227 -17.39 15.83 0.99
N GLU A 228 -17.39 16.65 -0.06
CA GLU A 228 -16.81 16.34 -1.39
C GLU A 228 -15.62 17.26 -1.75
N ASP A 229 -15.20 18.11 -0.81
CA ASP A 229 -14.09 19.05 -1.02
C ASP A 229 -12.75 18.31 -0.98
N ASN A 230 -12.19 18.05 -2.17
CA ASN A 230 -10.88 17.41 -2.35
C ASN A 230 -9.70 18.41 -2.35
N THR A 231 -9.81 19.56 -1.65
CA THR A 231 -8.69 20.47 -1.44
C THR A 231 -7.44 19.69 -1.00
N PRO A 232 -6.30 19.80 -1.73
CA PRO A 232 -5.09 19.06 -1.39
C PRO A 232 -4.58 19.37 0.01
N ASN A 233 -3.93 18.40 0.65
CA ASN A 233 -3.32 18.61 1.95
C ASN A 233 -2.25 19.72 1.92
N GLN A 234 -2.23 20.56 2.95
CA GLN A 234 -1.31 21.71 3.04
C GLN A 234 0.16 21.30 3.19
N GLU A 235 0.44 20.22 3.93
CA GLU A 235 1.82 19.74 4.16
C GLU A 235 2.27 18.72 3.08
N MET A 236 1.33 18.03 2.44
CA MET A 236 1.63 17.00 1.43
C MET A 236 0.74 17.07 0.17
N PRO A 237 0.69 18.21 -0.55
CA PRO A 237 -0.29 18.47 -1.60
C PRO A 237 -0.19 17.53 -2.82
N ASN A 238 0.98 16.92 -3.05
CA ASN A 238 1.19 15.98 -4.14
C ASN A 238 0.97 14.51 -3.75
N ARG A 239 0.78 14.22 -2.45
CA ARG A 239 0.62 12.85 -1.93
C ARG A 239 -0.77 12.57 -1.38
N LEU A 240 -1.50 13.62 -1.00
CA LEU A 240 -2.84 13.53 -0.43
C LEU A 240 -3.75 14.61 -1.05
N ASN A 241 -4.37 14.26 -2.17
CA ASN A 241 -5.15 15.17 -3.01
C ASN A 241 -6.33 14.48 -3.74
N THR A 242 -6.63 13.24 -3.37
CA THR A 242 -7.64 12.36 -4.00
C THR A 242 -8.87 12.14 -3.14
N GLY A 243 -9.00 12.90 -2.05
CA GLY A 243 -10.10 12.82 -1.10
C GLY A 243 -9.88 11.89 0.08
N LEU A 244 -8.72 11.23 0.16
CA LEU A 244 -8.39 10.25 1.20
C LEU A 244 -8.02 10.95 2.51
N THR A 245 -8.69 10.62 3.62
CA THR A 245 -8.32 11.13 4.96
C THR A 245 -7.58 10.07 5.77
N VAL A 246 -6.57 10.48 6.54
CA VAL A 246 -5.73 9.56 7.32
C VAL A 246 -5.75 9.93 8.78
N VAL A 247 -6.00 8.93 9.64
CA VAL A 247 -6.00 9.08 11.10
C VAL A 247 -4.93 8.17 11.70
N GLY A 248 -3.97 8.76 12.39
CA GLY A 248 -2.82 8.07 12.95
C GLY A 248 -3.13 7.27 14.21
N LYS A 249 -2.25 6.31 14.52
CA LYS A 249 -2.40 5.35 15.62
C LYS A 249 -2.81 6.02 16.93
N GLY A 250 -3.79 5.45 17.63
CA GLY A 250 -4.12 5.87 19.00
C GLY A 250 -4.75 7.25 19.10
N ALA A 251 -5.14 7.87 17.98
CA ALA A 251 -5.86 9.14 17.99
C ALA A 251 -7.28 8.95 18.59
N ASP A 252 -7.76 10.00 19.24
CA ASP A 252 -9.09 10.05 19.83
C ASP A 252 -9.84 11.23 19.21
N ILE A 253 -10.77 10.93 18.29
CA ILE A 253 -11.57 11.91 17.55
C ILE A 253 -12.82 12.22 18.37
N PRO A 254 -13.00 13.45 18.89
CA PRO A 254 -14.09 13.80 19.80
C PRO A 254 -15.47 13.68 19.18
N SER A 255 -16.48 13.56 20.05
CA SER A 255 -17.87 13.48 19.64
C SER A 255 -18.29 14.70 18.82
N GLY A 256 -18.99 14.47 17.72
CA GLY A 256 -19.47 15.51 16.81
C GLY A 256 -18.38 16.27 16.03
N THR A 257 -17.10 15.93 16.17
CA THR A 257 -16.02 16.52 15.35
C THR A 257 -16.24 16.17 13.89
N ILE A 258 -16.08 17.14 12.99
CA ILE A 258 -16.18 16.94 11.54
C ILE A 258 -14.80 17.14 10.93
N ILE A 259 -14.30 16.13 10.25
CA ILE A 259 -13.01 16.14 9.55
C ILE A 259 -13.27 15.97 8.06
N GLY A 260 -12.90 16.98 7.28
CA GLY A 260 -13.00 16.95 5.82
C GLY A 260 -12.07 15.92 5.15
N ARG A 261 -11.90 16.06 3.85
CA ARG A 261 -11.06 15.16 3.03
C ARG A 261 -9.61 15.61 2.96
N ASN A 262 -8.70 14.71 2.56
CA ASN A 262 -7.26 14.97 2.50
C ASN A 262 -6.66 15.47 3.83
N CYS A 263 -7.30 15.14 4.94
CA CYS A 263 -6.83 15.53 6.26
C CYS A 263 -5.84 14.49 6.81
N VAL A 264 -4.92 14.95 7.65
CA VAL A 264 -4.00 14.09 8.40
C VAL A 264 -4.15 14.39 9.89
N ILE A 265 -4.53 13.39 10.66
CA ILE A 265 -4.49 13.45 12.12
C ILE A 265 -3.31 12.62 12.59
N HIS A 266 -2.38 13.23 13.32
CA HIS A 266 -1.19 12.53 13.80
C HIS A 266 -1.52 11.47 14.87
N PRO A 267 -0.61 10.51 15.07
CA PRO A 267 -0.76 9.53 16.12
C PRO A 267 -0.93 10.17 17.50
N PHE A 268 -1.82 9.60 18.31
CA PHE A 268 -2.09 10.00 19.69
C PHE A 268 -2.58 11.44 19.88
N THR A 269 -3.07 12.10 18.82
CA THR A 269 -3.79 13.38 18.97
C THR A 269 -5.03 13.16 19.84
N ARG A 270 -5.17 13.96 20.92
CA ARG A 270 -6.23 13.80 21.93
C ARG A 270 -7.30 14.89 21.85
N VAL A 271 -8.42 14.61 22.53
CA VAL A 271 -9.67 15.39 22.56
C VAL A 271 -9.50 16.91 22.61
N ARG A 272 -8.62 17.44 23.47
CA ARG A 272 -8.45 18.89 23.66
C ARG A 272 -8.04 19.63 22.38
N THR A 273 -7.44 18.95 21.41
CA THR A 273 -7.00 19.56 20.16
C THR A 273 -8.14 19.70 19.14
N LEU A 274 -9.20 18.90 19.26
CA LEU A 274 -10.22 18.66 18.22
C LEU A 274 -11.67 18.93 18.65
N GLU A 275 -11.90 19.18 19.94
CA GLU A 275 -13.24 19.29 20.54
C GLU A 275 -14.09 20.39 19.89
N GLY A 276 -15.27 20.01 19.38
CA GLY A 276 -16.23 20.93 18.74
C GLY A 276 -15.75 21.53 17.41
N LYS A 277 -14.66 21.03 16.82
CA LYS A 277 -14.07 21.61 15.61
C LYS A 277 -14.61 20.96 14.34
N VAL A 278 -14.78 21.81 13.34
CA VAL A 278 -14.82 21.42 11.93
C VAL A 278 -13.41 21.64 11.38
N LEU A 279 -12.72 20.54 11.02
CA LEU A 279 -11.46 20.61 10.30
C LEU A 279 -11.75 20.67 8.81
N ALA A 280 -11.37 21.78 8.19
CA ALA A 280 -11.47 21.96 6.74
C ALA A 280 -10.60 20.93 6.00
N SER A 281 -11.00 20.57 4.78
CA SER A 281 -10.24 19.67 3.92
C SER A 281 -8.80 20.14 3.72
N GLY A 282 -7.88 19.19 3.64
CA GLY A 282 -6.46 19.43 3.47
C GLY A 282 -5.71 19.83 4.75
N THR A 283 -6.36 19.81 5.91
CA THR A 283 -5.74 20.19 7.19
C THR A 283 -4.86 19.07 7.75
N THR A 284 -3.74 19.43 8.36
CA THR A 284 -2.90 18.52 9.16
C THR A 284 -2.95 18.94 10.64
N VAL A 285 -3.22 17.99 11.52
CA VAL A 285 -3.24 18.18 12.98
C VAL A 285 -2.16 17.32 13.61
N LYS A 286 -1.32 17.94 14.43
CA LYS A 286 -0.19 17.31 15.13
C LYS A 286 -0.53 17.05 16.59
#